data_AF-A0A5K1K4Y6-F1
#
_entry.id   AF-A0A5K1K4Y6-F1
#
_cell.length_a   1.000
_cell.length_b   1.000
_cell.length_c   1.000
_cell.angle_alpha   90.00
_cell.angle_beta   90.00
_cell.angle_gamma   90.00
#
_symmetry.space_group_name_H-M   'P 1'
#
loop_
_entity.id
_entity.type
_entity.pdbx_description
1 polymer ?
#
loop_
_entity_poly.entity_id
_entity_poly.type
_entity_poly.pdbx_seq_one_letter_code
_entity_poly.pdbx_strand_id
1 'polypeptide(L)' 'MPEPLPPSVYTLPHTAQLEALYTIIRDKETTRGDFLFYSDRIIRLLVEEGLNHLPVLPKTVITPTVRVFLPPRVPGCDL' A
#
# COMPACT_ATOMS: atom_id res chain seq x y z
N MET A 1 4.49 16.94 23.20
CA MET A 1 4.13 16.72 21.79
C MET A 1 4.78 15.42 21.36
N PRO A 2 4.11 14.52 20.62
CA PRO A 2 4.78 13.33 20.10
C PRO A 2 5.91 13.76 19.16
N GLU A 3 7.04 13.08 19.22
CA GLU A 3 8.17 13.35 18.32
C GLU A 3 7.79 13.06 16.85
N PRO A 4 8.33 13.83 15.89
CA PRO A 4 8.12 13.56 14.48
C PRO A 4 8.65 12.17 14.12
N LEU A 5 7.93 11.47 13.25
CA LEU A 5 8.35 10.15 12.80
C LEU A 5 9.69 10.23 12.05
N PRO A 6 10.58 9.24 12.22
CA PRO A 6 11.81 9.16 11.44
C PRO A 6 11.54 9.13 9.92
N PRO A 7 12.45 9.64 9.08
CA PRO A 7 12.26 9.71 7.62
C PRO A 7 12.18 8.34 6.93
N SER A 8 12.59 7.27 7.61
CA SER A 8 12.50 5.88 7.13
C SER A 8 11.13 5.24 7.41
N VAL A 9 10.21 5.94 8.08
CA VAL A 9 8.89 5.43 8.40
C VAL A 9 7.89 5.91 7.35
N TYR A 10 7.29 4.96 6.66
CA TYR A 10 6.21 5.20 5.71
C TYR A 10 4.89 4.72 6.33
N THR A 11 3.87 5.55 6.25
CA THR A 11 2.53 5.25 6.77
C THR A 11 1.56 5.10 5.62
N LEU A 12 0.59 4.19 5.74
CA LEU A 12 -0.50 4.13 4.78
C LEU A 12 -1.23 5.48 4.69
N PRO A 13 -1.67 5.89 3.49
CA PRO A 13 -2.51 7.07 3.31
C PRO A 13 -3.77 6.98 4.18
N HIS A 14 -4.07 8.05 4.93
CA HIS A 14 -5.32 8.14 5.68
C HIS A 14 -6.49 8.35 4.73
N THR A 15 -7.23 7.26 4.52
CA THR A 15 -8.46 7.23 3.73
C THR A 15 -9.62 6.83 4.63
N ALA A 16 -10.82 7.32 4.33
CA ALA A 16 -12.03 6.95 5.07
C ALA A 16 -12.26 5.43 5.12
N GLN A 17 -11.86 4.71 4.05
CA GLN A 17 -11.91 3.25 4.02
C GLN A 17 -10.97 2.63 5.07
N LEU A 18 -9.72 3.10 5.15
CA LEU A 18 -8.75 2.57 6.11
C LEU A 18 -9.18 2.87 7.56
N GLU A 19 -9.72 4.06 7.80
CA GLU A 19 -10.28 4.44 9.11
C GLU A 19 -11.45 3.54 9.52
N ALA A 20 -12.35 3.22 8.59
CA ALA A 20 -13.45 2.28 8.84
C ALA A 20 -12.92 0.87 9.19
N LEU A 21 -11.91 0.38 8.46
CA LEU A 21 -11.28 -0.91 8.76
C LEU A 21 -10.64 -0.91 10.15
N TYR A 22 -9.91 0.15 10.51
CA TYR A 22 -9.34 0.30 11.85
C TYR A 22 -10.39 0.35 12.95
N THR A 23 -11.53 1.00 12.69
CA THR A 23 -12.63 1.07 13.66
C THR A 23 -13.15 -0.33 13.96
N ILE A 24 -13.37 -1.16 12.93
CA ILE A 24 -13.87 -2.52 13.10
C ILE A 24 -12.86 -3.39 13.87
N ILE A 25 -11.59 -3.41 13.48
CA ILE A 25 -10.61 -4.29 14.16
C ILE A 25 -10.27 -3.83 15.59
N ARG A 26 -10.59 -2.58 15.96
CA ARG A 26 -10.39 -2.04 17.31
C ARG A 26 -11.63 -2.16 18.20
N ASP A 27 -12.79 -2.46 17.64
CA ASP A 27 -14.00 -2.70 18.43
C ASP A 27 -13.89 -4.05 19.18
N LYS A 28 -14.13 -4.01 20.49
CA LYS A 28 -14.07 -5.18 21.38
C LYS A 28 -15.19 -6.18 21.12
N GLU A 29 -16.29 -5.75 20.51
CA GLU A 29 -17.43 -6.61 20.19
C GLU A 29 -17.27 -7.28 18.81
N THR A 30 -16.21 -6.97 18.05
CA THR A 30 -15.97 -7.55 16.73
C THR A 30 -15.77 -9.06 16.80
N THR A 31 -16.52 -9.79 15.97
CA THR A 31 -16.44 -11.25 15.93
C THR A 31 -15.05 -11.70 15.45
N ARG A 32 -14.62 -12.89 15.87
CA ARG A 32 -13.35 -13.47 15.40
C ARG A 32 -13.29 -13.56 13.87
N GLY A 33 -14.40 -13.87 13.20
CA GLY A 33 -14.46 -13.98 11.74
C GLY A 33 -14.22 -12.65 11.05
N ASP A 34 -14.90 -11.60 11.53
CA ASP A 34 -14.74 -10.24 11.01
C ASP A 34 -13.35 -9.70 11.30
N PHE A 35 -12.81 -9.94 12.50
CA PHE A 35 -11.46 -9.51 12.84
C PHE A 35 -10.42 -10.06 11.86
N LEU A 36 -10.47 -11.36 11.55
CA LEU A 36 -9.57 -11.98 10.59
C LEU A 36 -9.75 -11.38 9.18
N PHE A 37 -10.99 -11.28 8.72
CA PHE A 37 -11.31 -10.78 7.38
C PHE A 37 -10.83 -9.34 7.16
N TYR A 38 -11.08 -8.44 8.11
CA TYR A 38 -10.67 -7.04 7.98
C TYR A 38 -9.18 -6.84 8.25
N SER A 39 -8.56 -7.65 9.12
CA SER A 39 -7.10 -7.63 9.32
C SER A 39 -6.36 -8.02 8.04
N ASP A 40 -6.80 -9.07 7.34
CA ASP A 40 -6.20 -9.50 6.06
C ASP A 40 -6.28 -8.37 5.01
N ARG A 41 -7.39 -7.62 4.99
CA ARG A 41 -7.55 -6.48 4.09
C ARG A 41 -6.57 -5.35 4.40
N ILE A 42 -6.33 -5.04 5.68
CA ILE A 42 -5.34 -4.04 6.10
C ILE A 42 -3.92 -4.51 5.76
N ILE A 43 -3.59 -5.78 6.04
CA ILE A 43 -2.29 -6.37 5.75
C ILE A 43 -1.98 -6.30 4.25
N ARG A 44 -2.98 -6.59 3.39
CA ARG A 44 -2.80 -6.48 1.94
C ARG A 44 -2.45 -5.05 1.50
N LEU A 45 -3.11 -4.04 2.05
CA LEU A 45 -2.77 -2.63 1.79
C LEU A 45 -1.35 -2.29 2.26
N LEU A 46 -0.96 -2.77 3.45
CA LEU A 46 0.40 -2.58 3.99
C LEU A 46 1.46 -3.23 3.08
N VAL A 47 1.22 -4.44 2.60
CA VAL A 47 2.15 -5.13 1.71
C VAL A 47 2.23 -4.43 0.36
N GLU A 48 1.11 -4.06 -0.25
CA GLU A 48 1.08 -3.33 -1.52
C GLU A 48 1.86 -2.00 -1.42
N GLU A 49 1.66 -1.24 -0.34
CA GLU A 49 2.42 0.00 -0.11
C GLU A 49 3.90 -0.28 0.18
N GLY A 50 4.21 -1.30 0.97
CA GLY A 50 5.59 -1.71 1.24
C GLY A 50 6.36 -2.09 -0.04
N LEU A 51 5.70 -2.75 -0.98
CA LEU A 51 6.28 -3.13 -2.27
C LEU A 51 6.56 -1.91 -3.16
N ASN A 52 5.80 -0.81 -3.02
CA ASN A 52 6.04 0.43 -3.77
C ASN A 52 7.38 1.09 -3.41
N HIS A 53 7.97 0.76 -2.26
CA HIS A 53 9.27 1.29 -1.84
C HIS A 53 10.47 0.44 -2.29
N LEU A 54 10.23 -0.68 -2.97
CA LEU A 54 11.31 -1.51 -3.51
C LEU A 54 11.90 -0.89 -4.79
N PRO A 55 13.22 -1.06 -5.03
CA PRO A 55 13.82 -0.63 -6.28
C PRO A 55 13.21 -1.42 -7.45
N VAL A 56 12.77 -0.71 -8.49
CA VAL A 56 12.18 -1.29 -9.70
C VAL A 56 12.98 -0.92 -10.94
N LEU A 57 12.98 -1.80 -11.94
CA LEU A 57 13.61 -1.53 -13.23
C LEU A 57 12.55 -1.20 -14.29
N PRO A 58 12.71 -0.10 -15.05
CA PRO A 58 11.77 0.25 -16.09
C PRO A 58 11.78 -0.80 -17.20
N LYS A 59 10.60 -1.28 -17.58
CA LYS A 59 10.42 -2.24 -18.68
C LYS A 59 9.34 -1.77 -19.65
N THR A 60 9.73 -1.62 -20.91
CA THR A 60 8.80 -1.32 -22.00
C THR A 60 8.23 -2.62 -22.55
N VAL A 61 6.91 -2.69 -22.75
CA VAL A 61 6.23 -3.88 -23.28
C VAL A 61 5.33 -3.51 -24.46
N ILE A 62 5.24 -4.42 -25.43
CA ILE A 62 4.29 -4.32 -26.55
C ILE A 62 3.03 -5.06 -26.15
N THR A 63 1.92 -4.33 -26.12
CA THR A 63 0.60 -4.91 -25.82
C THR A 63 0.07 -5.71 -27.02
N PRO A 64 -0.88 -6.64 -26.84
CA PRO A 64 -1.52 -7.39 -27.94
C PRO A 64 -2.22 -6.48 -28.97
N THR A 65 -2.61 -5.27 -28.58
CA THR A 65 -3.15 -4.23 -29.48
C THR A 65 -2.06 -3.46 -30.24
N VAL A 66 -0.81 -3.92 -30.19
CA VAL A 66 0.36 -3.33 -30.87
C VAL A 66 0.64 -1.89 -30.41
N ARG A 67 0.29 -1.57 -29.16
CA ARG A 67 0.65 -0.30 -28.51
C ARG A 67 1.82 -0.51 -27.55
N VAL A 68 2.76 0.43 -27.56
CA VAL A 68 3.89 0.45 -26.62
C VAL A 68 3.41 1.00 -25.28
N PHE A 69 3.59 0.23 -24.20
CA PHE A 69 3.40 0.71 -22.84
C PHE A 69 4.76 1.07 -22.26
N LEU A 70 4.93 2.36 -21.94
CA LEU A 70 6.11 2.89 -21.26
C LEU A 70 5.92 2.73 -19.75
N PRO A 71 6.95 2.28 -19.01
CA PRO A 71 6.87 2.18 -17.56
C PRO A 71 6.70 3.58 -16.93
N PRO A 72 6.02 3.68 -15.78
CA PRO A 72 5.94 4.93 -15.03
C PRO A 72 7.34 5.42 -14.67
N ARG A 73 7.59 6.74 -14.79
CA ARG A 73 8.86 7.35 -14.37
C ARG A 73 8.96 7.27 -12.85
N VAL A 74 9.87 6.46 -12.33
CA VAL A 74 10.17 6.37 -10.90
C VAL A 74 11.35 7.29 -10.61
N PRO A 75 11.16 8.38 -9.83
CA PRO A 75 12.26 9.25 -9.45
C PRO A 75 13.31 8.46 -8.66
N GLY A 76 14.57 8.46 -9.12
CA GLY A 76 15.68 7.76 -8.46
C GLY A 76 16.09 6.41 -9.08
N CYS A 77 15.47 5.98 -10.18
CA CYS A 77 15.90 4.82 -10.96
C CYS A 77 16.73 5.19 -12.21
N ASP A 78 17.10 6.47 -12.37
CA ASP A 78 18.02 6.92 -13.43
C ASP A 78 19.46 6.68 -12.97
N LEU A 79 19.99 5.50 -13.32
CA LEU A 79 21.41 5.18 -13.28
C LEU A 79 21.88 4.87 -14.70
#